data_AF-A0A7C5VYW7-F1
#
_entry.id   AF-A0A7C5VYW7-F1
#
_cell.length_a   1.000
_cell.length_b   1.000
_cell.length_c   1.000
_cell.angle_alpha   90.00
_cell.angle_beta   90.00
_cell.angle_gamma   90.00
#
_symmetry.space_group_name_H-M   'P 1'
#
loop_
_entity.id
_entity.type
_entity.pdbx_description
1 polymer ?
#
loop_
_entity_poly.entity_id
_entity_poly.type
_entity_poly.pdbx_seq_one_letter_code
_entity_poly.pdbx_strand_id
1 'polypeptide(L)'
;MNNYKEIVIRGIFYLKNGFTDFDNWSKKIIEDFGKDIQSDIRYVRKWSVAIMEASLTKDYEIKLNCWEFMGCKFGRYFKENNCYKDSDPCPAILPNNYNGINDGLNAGRSCWLVLNTRCYGNIQNNFTEKIETCSNCDFYKLVSEEEGIKSELSRFSSPL
;
A
#
# COMPACT_ATOMS: atom_id res chain seq x y z
N MET A 1 15.31 -21.79 -2.86
CA MET A 1 15.48 -20.37 -3.27
C MET A 1 14.21 -20.00 -4.02
N ASN A 2 13.43 -19.04 -3.51
CA ASN A 2 12.16 -18.67 -4.13
C ASN A 2 12.42 -18.06 -5.51
N ASN A 3 11.76 -18.58 -6.55
CA ASN A 3 11.84 -18.05 -7.90
C ASN A 3 10.98 -16.78 -8.00
N TYR A 4 11.49 -15.66 -7.49
CA TYR A 4 10.76 -14.39 -7.44
C TYR A 4 10.17 -13.95 -8.80
N LYS A 5 10.84 -14.29 -9.90
CA LYS A 5 10.32 -14.01 -11.25
C LYS A 5 8.96 -14.70 -11.46
N GLU A 6 8.87 -15.97 -11.12
CA GLU A 6 7.62 -16.75 -11.25
C GLU A 6 6.53 -16.23 -10.31
N ILE A 7 6.89 -15.93 -9.07
CA ILE A 7 5.93 -15.43 -8.06
C ILE A 7 5.37 -14.06 -8.48
N VAL A 8 6.24 -13.15 -8.95
CA VAL A 8 5.82 -11.83 -9.43
C VAL A 8 4.95 -11.96 -10.69
N ILE A 9 5.30 -12.84 -11.63
CA ILE A 9 4.48 -13.11 -12.83
C ILE A 9 3.11 -13.65 -12.44
N ARG A 10 3.05 -14.59 -11.49
CA ARG A 10 1.78 -15.10 -10.95
C ARG A 10 0.98 -14.00 -10.26
N GLY A 11 1.65 -13.10 -9.54
CA GLY A 11 1.04 -11.91 -8.96
C GLY A 11 0.42 -10.98 -10.00
N ILE A 12 1.10 -10.73 -11.11
CA ILE A 12 0.57 -9.96 -12.25
C ILE A 12 -0.64 -10.68 -12.86
N PHE A 13 -0.57 -12.01 -13.01
CA PHE A 13 -1.70 -12.80 -13.47
C PHE A 13 -2.92 -12.61 -12.56
N TYR A 14 -2.78 -12.66 -11.24
CA TYR A 14 -3.88 -12.44 -10.31
C TYR A 14 -4.47 -11.03 -10.40
N LEU A 15 -3.63 -10.01 -10.49
CA LEU A 15 -4.08 -8.64 -10.69
C LEU A 15 -4.94 -8.49 -11.96
N LYS A 16 -4.49 -9.06 -13.09
CA LYS A 16 -5.24 -9.05 -14.37
C LYS A 16 -6.57 -9.80 -14.31
N ASN A 17 -6.70 -10.77 -13.41
CA ASN A 17 -7.91 -11.55 -13.21
C ASN A 17 -8.79 -11.00 -12.06
N GLY A 18 -8.59 -9.74 -11.67
CA GLY A 18 -9.50 -9.04 -10.74
C GLY A 18 -9.18 -9.23 -9.26
N PHE A 19 -8.13 -9.99 -8.90
CA PHE A 19 -7.62 -10.06 -7.53
C PHE A 19 -6.77 -8.82 -7.23
N THR A 20 -7.43 -7.67 -7.19
CA THR A 20 -6.70 -6.41 -7.08
C THR A 20 -6.47 -5.97 -5.64
N ASP A 21 -7.37 -6.32 -4.73
CA ASP A 21 -7.22 -6.09 -3.30
C ASP A 21 -6.08 -6.94 -2.71
N PHE A 22 -5.26 -6.36 -1.83
CA PHE A 22 -4.07 -7.01 -1.28
C PHE A 22 -4.38 -8.29 -0.50
N ASP A 23 -5.46 -8.34 0.28
CA ASP A 23 -5.74 -9.51 1.13
C ASP A 23 -6.14 -10.72 0.27
N ASN A 24 -6.99 -10.51 -0.72
CA ASN A 24 -7.38 -11.57 -1.64
C ASN A 24 -6.21 -12.00 -2.55
N TRP A 25 -5.41 -11.04 -3.00
CA TRP A 25 -4.25 -11.30 -3.85
C TRP A 25 -3.16 -12.07 -3.09
N SER A 26 -2.85 -11.68 -1.85
CA SER A 26 -1.79 -12.30 -1.04
C SER A 26 -2.16 -13.72 -0.64
N LYS A 27 -3.44 -13.98 -0.30
CA LYS A 27 -3.95 -15.34 -0.07
C LYS A 27 -3.68 -16.25 -1.26
N LYS A 28 -3.95 -15.79 -2.48
CA LYS A 28 -3.69 -16.56 -3.71
C LYS A 28 -2.21 -16.87 -3.92
N ILE A 29 -1.33 -15.91 -3.66
CA ILE A 29 0.12 -16.13 -3.73
C ILE A 29 0.59 -17.13 -2.68
N ILE A 30 0.10 -17.04 -1.45
CA ILE A 30 0.46 -17.96 -0.37
C ILE A 30 -0.09 -19.38 -0.64
N GLU A 31 -1.29 -19.50 -1.22
CA GLU A 31 -1.87 -20.77 -1.66
C GLU A 31 -1.00 -21.45 -2.71
N ASP A 32 -0.48 -20.69 -3.69
CA ASP A 32 0.32 -21.24 -4.80
C ASP A 32 1.76 -21.58 -4.41
N PHE A 33 2.38 -20.75 -3.56
CA PHE A 33 3.84 -20.80 -3.30
C PHE A 33 4.20 -21.17 -1.85
N GLY A 34 3.21 -21.39 -0.98
CA GLY A 34 3.41 -21.77 0.41
C GLY A 34 3.62 -20.59 1.35
N LYS A 35 3.56 -20.86 2.67
CA LYS A 35 3.63 -19.83 3.72
C LYS A 35 4.99 -19.14 3.84
N ASP A 36 6.06 -19.77 3.34
CA ASP A 36 7.41 -19.20 3.38
C ASP A 36 7.51 -17.89 2.60
N ILE A 37 6.59 -17.63 1.65
CA ILE A 37 6.55 -16.36 0.91
C ILE A 37 5.99 -15.19 1.74
N GLN A 38 5.36 -15.46 2.89
CA GLN A 38 4.68 -14.44 3.69
C GLN A 38 5.65 -13.35 4.15
N SER A 39 6.92 -13.68 4.43
CA SER A 39 7.93 -12.69 4.78
C SER A 39 8.29 -11.74 3.65
N ASP A 40 8.05 -12.13 2.39
CA ASP A 40 8.41 -11.36 1.20
C ASP A 40 7.20 -10.82 0.44
N ILE A 41 5.98 -11.10 0.93
CA ILE A 41 4.72 -10.83 0.22
C ILE A 41 4.57 -9.36 -0.18
N ARG A 42 5.07 -8.44 0.64
CA ARG A 42 5.08 -6.99 0.37
C ARG A 42 5.95 -6.63 -0.84
N TYR A 43 7.09 -7.29 -1.01
CA TYR A 43 7.97 -7.08 -2.16
C TYR A 43 7.38 -7.69 -3.43
N VAL A 44 6.83 -8.91 -3.33
CA VAL A 44 6.11 -9.53 -4.45
C VAL A 44 4.98 -8.61 -4.89
N ARG A 45 4.20 -8.07 -3.93
CA ARG A 45 3.11 -7.15 -4.22
C ARG A 45 3.60 -5.89 -4.92
N LYS A 46 4.61 -5.24 -4.37
CA LYS A 46 5.22 -4.02 -4.94
C LYS A 46 5.57 -4.25 -6.41
N TRP A 47 6.34 -5.29 -6.70
CA TRP A 47 6.82 -5.55 -8.05
C TRP A 47 5.71 -6.02 -8.99
N SER A 48 4.74 -6.81 -8.53
CA SER A 48 3.60 -7.19 -9.36
C SER A 48 2.75 -5.99 -9.78
N VAL A 49 2.48 -5.05 -8.85
CA VAL A 49 1.74 -3.81 -9.17
C VAL A 49 2.56 -2.92 -10.09
N ALA A 50 3.82 -2.67 -9.74
CA ALA A 50 4.67 -1.75 -10.48
C ALA A 50 4.91 -2.15 -11.94
N ILE A 51 5.16 -3.45 -12.18
CA ILE A 51 5.32 -3.99 -13.53
C ILE A 51 3.99 -3.95 -14.29
N MET A 52 2.87 -4.26 -13.64
CA MET A 52 1.56 -4.22 -14.29
C MET A 52 1.16 -2.80 -14.71
N GLU A 53 1.43 -1.81 -13.87
CA GLU A 53 1.05 -0.42 -14.11
C GLU A 53 2.06 0.34 -15.01
N ALA A 54 3.11 -0.34 -15.48
CA ALA A 54 4.14 0.22 -16.35
C ALA A 54 4.79 1.51 -15.82
N SER A 55 4.82 1.69 -14.48
CA SER A 55 5.50 2.81 -13.81
C SER A 55 7.02 2.63 -13.78
N LEU A 56 7.62 2.23 -14.90
CA LEU A 56 9.07 2.27 -15.09
C LEU A 56 9.42 3.69 -15.51
N THR A 57 9.41 4.62 -14.56
CA THR A 57 10.02 5.93 -14.79
C THR A 57 11.51 5.76 -15.03
N LYS A 58 12.12 6.72 -15.74
CA LYS A 58 13.55 6.73 -16.08
C LYS A 58 14.47 6.64 -14.84
N ASP A 59 13.93 7.02 -13.69
CA ASP A 59 14.55 6.90 -12.37
C ASP A 59 14.04 5.62 -11.69
N TYR A 60 15.00 4.73 -11.37
CA TYR A 60 14.83 3.32 -11.02
C TYR A 60 14.07 3.01 -9.71
N GLU A 61 13.52 4.01 -9.02
CA GLU A 61 12.87 3.82 -7.72
C GLU A 61 11.35 3.88 -7.81
N ILE A 62 10.73 2.71 -7.74
CA ILE A 62 9.28 2.57 -7.71
C ILE A 62 8.82 2.73 -6.26
N LYS A 63 8.02 3.77 -5.99
CA LYS A 63 7.41 4.05 -4.68
C LYS A 63 5.88 4.08 -4.85
N LEU A 64 5.20 3.13 -4.23
CA LEU A 64 3.74 3.02 -4.30
C LEU A 64 3.10 3.79 -3.14
N ASN A 65 1.95 4.40 -3.39
CA ASN A 65 1.04 4.88 -2.36
C ASN A 65 0.20 3.71 -1.81
N CYS A 66 -0.38 3.90 -0.61
CA CYS A 66 -1.13 2.84 0.06
C CYS A 66 -2.28 2.30 -0.79
N TRP A 67 -2.96 3.14 -1.57
CA TRP A 67 -4.08 2.69 -2.38
C TRP A 67 -3.66 1.87 -3.61
N GLU A 68 -2.46 2.08 -4.14
CA GLU A 68 -1.89 1.27 -5.23
C GLU A 68 -1.48 -0.10 -4.66
N PHE A 69 -0.73 -0.09 -3.56
CA PHE A 69 -0.31 -1.31 -2.88
C PHE A 69 -1.51 -2.14 -2.40
N MET A 70 -2.46 -1.51 -1.70
CA MET A 70 -3.64 -2.20 -1.14
C MET A 70 -4.68 -2.54 -2.21
N GLY A 71 -4.63 -1.90 -3.39
CA GLY A 71 -5.63 -2.11 -4.45
C GLY A 71 -6.99 -1.50 -4.14
N CYS A 72 -7.02 -0.36 -3.43
CA CYS A 72 -8.26 0.29 -3.03
C CYS A 72 -9.02 0.87 -4.23
N LYS A 73 -10.32 0.57 -4.32
CA LYS A 73 -11.19 1.06 -5.41
C LYS A 73 -11.21 2.59 -5.53
N PHE A 74 -11.30 3.30 -4.40
CA PHE A 74 -11.33 4.77 -4.38
C PHE A 74 -10.03 5.39 -4.91
N GLY A 75 -8.88 4.84 -4.53
CA GLY A 75 -7.58 5.35 -4.98
C GLY A 75 -7.30 5.02 -6.44
N ARG A 76 -7.76 3.87 -6.94
CA ARG A 76 -7.74 3.58 -8.38
C ARG A 76 -8.54 4.61 -9.16
N TYR A 77 -9.78 4.88 -8.74
CA TYR A 77 -10.61 5.86 -9.43
C TYR A 77 -9.96 7.25 -9.46
N PHE A 78 -9.42 7.71 -8.33
CA PHE A 78 -8.69 8.97 -8.25
C PHE A 78 -7.47 8.99 -9.19
N LYS A 79 -6.67 7.92 -9.21
CA LYS A 79 -5.52 7.78 -10.11
C LYS A 79 -5.92 7.85 -11.59
N GLU A 80 -7.03 7.23 -11.96
CA GLU A 80 -7.50 7.17 -13.36
C GLU A 80 -8.20 8.44 -13.83
N ASN A 81 -8.94 9.13 -12.94
CA ASN A 81 -9.86 10.21 -13.33
C ASN A 81 -9.44 11.59 -12.79
N ASN A 82 -8.44 11.64 -11.91
CA ASN A 82 -8.02 12.84 -11.19
C ASN A 82 -9.18 13.56 -10.48
N CYS A 83 -10.20 12.80 -10.04
CA CYS A 83 -11.37 13.30 -9.32
C CYS A 83 -11.89 12.26 -8.32
N TYR A 84 -12.81 12.66 -7.46
CA TYR A 84 -13.39 11.82 -6.42
C TYR A 84 -14.80 11.36 -6.85
N LYS A 85 -15.07 10.05 -6.84
CA LYS A 85 -16.36 9.50 -7.28
C LYS A 85 -17.44 9.58 -6.19
N ASP A 86 -17.01 9.43 -4.95
CA ASP A 86 -17.90 9.15 -3.81
C ASP A 86 -18.02 10.36 -2.89
N SER A 87 -19.13 10.41 -2.15
CA SER A 87 -19.37 11.43 -1.13
C SER A 87 -18.42 11.34 0.08
N ASP A 88 -17.62 10.26 0.18
CA ASP A 88 -16.71 10.02 1.30
C ASP A 88 -15.42 9.26 0.88
N PRO A 89 -14.52 9.92 0.12
CA PRO A 89 -13.24 9.32 -0.27
C PRO A 89 -12.33 9.09 0.95
N CYS A 90 -11.45 8.08 0.88
CA CYS A 90 -10.47 7.85 1.94
C CYS A 90 -9.62 9.13 2.14
N PRO A 91 -9.50 9.66 3.38
CA PRO A 91 -8.75 10.88 3.66
C PRO A 91 -7.29 10.86 3.21
N ALA A 92 -6.68 9.68 3.11
CA ALA A 92 -5.31 9.55 2.61
C ALA A 92 -5.13 10.01 1.16
N ILE A 93 -6.20 9.96 0.35
CA ILE A 93 -6.21 10.34 -1.07
C ILE A 93 -6.53 11.83 -1.24
N LEU A 94 -7.09 12.49 -0.23
CA LEU A 94 -7.45 13.92 -0.28
C LEU A 94 -6.21 14.81 -0.11
N PRO A 95 -6.19 16.03 -0.67
CA PRO A 95 -5.11 16.98 -0.44
C PRO A 95 -4.95 17.26 1.05
N ASN A 96 -3.72 17.16 1.54
CA ASN A 96 -3.40 17.33 2.95
C ASN A 96 -1.95 17.79 3.14
N ASN A 97 -1.59 18.10 4.39
CA ASN A 97 -0.26 18.55 4.79
C ASN A 97 0.82 17.47 4.73
N TYR A 98 0.47 16.22 4.43
CA TYR A 98 1.41 15.10 4.29
C TYR A 98 1.84 14.83 2.85
N ASN A 99 1.33 15.60 1.87
CA ASN A 99 1.76 15.51 0.49
C ASN A 99 3.28 15.67 0.34
N GLY A 100 3.93 14.75 -0.38
CA GLY A 100 5.38 14.71 -0.56
C GLY A 100 6.15 14.02 0.57
N ILE A 101 5.51 13.67 1.70
CA ILE A 101 6.17 12.88 2.74
C ILE A 101 6.48 11.50 2.18
N ASN A 102 7.73 11.06 2.36
CA ASN A 102 8.27 9.83 1.79
C ASN A 102 7.91 9.78 0.31
N ASP A 103 8.21 10.80 -0.50
CA ASP A 103 7.91 10.85 -1.95
C ASP A 103 6.48 10.40 -2.35
N GLY A 104 5.52 10.55 -1.43
CA GLY A 104 4.14 10.09 -1.61
C GLY A 104 3.26 11.21 -2.16
N LEU A 105 2.19 10.81 -2.85
CA LEU A 105 1.12 11.74 -3.20
C LEU A 105 0.16 11.83 -2.01
N ASN A 106 -0.24 13.04 -1.62
CA ASN A 106 -1.09 13.28 -0.44
C ASN A 106 -0.56 12.50 0.77
N ALA A 107 -1.39 11.76 1.49
CA ALA A 107 -0.90 10.90 2.58
C ALA A 107 -0.68 9.45 2.14
N GLY A 108 -0.44 9.20 0.86
CA GLY A 108 -0.34 7.85 0.31
C GLY A 108 0.81 7.03 0.89
N ARG A 109 1.98 7.65 1.11
CA ARG A 109 3.15 7.03 1.78
C ARG A 109 3.33 7.46 3.25
N SER A 110 2.25 7.96 3.85
CA SER A 110 2.20 8.38 5.25
C SER A 110 0.83 8.13 5.86
N CYS A 111 0.07 7.17 5.30
CA CYS A 111 -1.35 6.98 5.61
C CYS A 111 -1.59 6.60 7.06
N TRP A 112 -0.56 6.13 7.78
CA TRP A 112 -0.60 5.86 9.21
C TRP A 112 -0.80 7.12 10.07
N LEU A 113 -0.47 8.30 9.56
CA LEU A 113 -0.65 9.59 10.25
C LEU A 113 -2.07 10.17 10.12
N VAL A 114 -2.96 9.49 9.39
CA VAL A 114 -4.30 10.02 9.05
C VAL A 114 -5.40 9.13 9.65
N LEU A 115 -6.32 9.74 10.40
CA LEU A 115 -7.52 9.07 10.91
C LEU A 115 -8.60 8.93 9.82
N ASN A 116 -9.63 8.14 10.09
CA ASN A 116 -10.77 7.85 9.21
C ASN A 116 -10.39 7.21 7.87
N THR A 117 -9.14 6.77 7.71
CA THR A 117 -8.72 5.92 6.59
C THR A 117 -9.43 4.56 6.65
N ARG A 118 -9.62 3.93 5.50
CA ARG A 118 -10.30 2.64 5.36
C ARG A 118 -9.30 1.47 5.24
N CYS A 119 -8.48 1.27 6.27
CA CYS A 119 -7.48 0.19 6.28
C CYS A 119 -8.18 -1.19 6.28
N TYR A 120 -7.88 -2.04 5.30
CA TYR A 120 -8.49 -3.37 5.16
C TYR A 120 -10.04 -3.35 5.18
N GLY A 121 -10.64 -2.25 4.69
CA GLY A 121 -12.08 -2.04 4.71
C GLY A 121 -12.65 -1.44 6.01
N ASN A 122 -11.85 -1.36 7.08
CA ASN A 122 -12.27 -0.81 8.38
C ASN A 122 -11.84 0.64 8.57
N ILE A 123 -12.74 1.48 9.09
CA ILE A 123 -12.45 2.88 9.41
C ILE A 123 -11.59 2.95 10.67
N GLN A 124 -10.49 3.72 10.61
CA GLN A 124 -9.54 3.89 11.71
C GLN A 124 -9.87 5.15 12.51
N ASN A 125 -10.65 5.05 13.58
CA ASN A 125 -11.27 6.22 14.23
C ASN A 125 -10.34 6.93 15.23
N ASN A 126 -9.38 6.22 15.82
CA ASN A 126 -8.44 6.78 16.79
C ASN A 126 -7.02 6.28 16.55
N PHE A 127 -6.05 6.99 17.13
CA PHE A 127 -4.63 6.68 16.91
C PHE A 127 -4.19 5.37 17.55
N THR A 128 -4.83 4.91 18.63
CA THR A 128 -4.50 3.62 19.25
C THR A 128 -4.76 2.46 18.28
N GLU A 129 -5.98 2.37 17.74
CA GLU A 129 -6.35 1.39 16.72
C GLU A 129 -5.48 1.51 15.46
N LYS A 130 -5.17 2.76 15.08
CA LYS A 130 -4.34 3.09 13.93
C LYS A 130 -2.92 2.55 14.08
N ILE A 131 -2.29 2.75 15.24
CA ILE A 131 -0.95 2.27 15.57
C ILE A 131 -0.94 0.74 15.55
N GLU A 132 -1.91 0.11 16.20
CA GLU A 132 -2.02 -1.35 16.23
C GLU A 132 -2.17 -1.94 14.82
N THR A 133 -3.09 -1.38 14.03
CA THR A 133 -3.32 -1.79 12.64
C THR A 133 -2.08 -1.57 11.76
N CYS A 134 -1.44 -0.40 11.85
CA CYS A 134 -0.31 -0.06 10.99
C CYS A 134 0.96 -0.82 11.38
N SER A 135 1.16 -1.15 12.66
CA SER A 135 2.28 -1.98 13.12
C SER A 135 2.33 -3.36 12.43
N ASN A 136 1.17 -3.88 12.03
CA ASN A 136 1.06 -5.15 11.34
C ASN A 136 0.92 -5.01 9.82
N CYS A 137 0.70 -3.79 9.31
CA CYS A 137 0.43 -3.54 7.90
C CYS A 137 1.67 -3.75 7.02
N ASP A 138 1.53 -4.58 5.98
CA ASP A 138 2.59 -4.86 5.01
C ASP A 138 3.03 -3.61 4.23
N PHE A 139 2.11 -2.67 3.98
CA PHE A 139 2.45 -1.41 3.33
C PHE A 139 3.31 -0.51 4.22
N TYR A 140 2.94 -0.36 5.50
CA TYR A 140 3.74 0.44 6.44
C TYR A 140 5.16 -0.15 6.61
N LYS A 141 5.25 -1.48 6.72
CA LYS A 141 6.54 -2.19 6.79
C LYS A 141 7.38 -1.95 5.53
N LEU A 142 6.76 -2.05 4.35
CA LEU A 142 7.43 -1.76 3.08
C LEU A 142 8.00 -0.33 3.05
N VAL A 143 7.19 0.68 3.36
CA VAL A 143 7.66 2.08 3.36
C VAL A 143 8.75 2.28 4.42
N SER A 144 8.61 1.68 5.60
CA SER A 144 9.61 1.79 6.66
C SER A 144 10.98 1.24 6.22
N GLU A 145 10.98 0.12 5.49
CA GLU A 145 12.19 -0.49 4.93
C GLU A 145 12.79 0.36 3.80
N GLU A 146 11.96 0.89 2.90
CA GLU A 146 12.39 1.76 1.79
C GLU A 146 13.04 3.06 2.28
N GLU A 147 12.50 3.65 3.35
CA GLU A 147 12.97 4.94 3.88
C GLU A 147 14.00 4.77 5.02
N GLY A 148 14.38 3.54 5.38
CA GLY A 148 15.30 3.27 6.50
C GLY A 148 14.76 3.71 7.87
N ILE A 149 13.44 3.78 8.01
CA ILE A 149 12.75 4.22 9.23
C ILE A 149 12.81 3.10 10.28
N LYS A 150 13.49 3.34 11.41
CA LYS A 150 13.54 2.38 12.53
C LYS A 150 12.33 2.40 13.47
N SER A 151 11.33 3.26 13.22
CA SER A 151 9.93 3.21 13.71
C SER A 151 9.37 4.64 13.78
N GLU A 152 8.62 5.05 12.77
CA GLU A 152 7.89 6.33 12.77
C GLU A 152 6.64 6.31 13.66
N LEU A 153 6.28 5.16 14.24
CA LEU A 153 5.27 5.07 15.29
C LEU A 153 5.61 5.94 16.52
N SER A 154 6.86 6.37 16.66
CA SER A 154 7.27 7.39 17.65
C SER A 154 6.73 8.80 17.35
N ARG A 155 6.43 9.14 16.09
CA ARG A 155 5.90 10.47 15.70
C ARG A 155 4.43 10.71 16.05
N PHE A 156 3.71 9.69 16.53
CA PHE A 156 2.35 9.86 17.07
C PHE A 156 2.33 10.67 18.38
N SER A 157 3.49 10.94 18.97
CA SER A 157 3.64 11.68 20.24
C SER A 157 3.77 13.19 20.09
N SER A 158 3.64 13.76 18.89
CA SER A 158 3.65 15.22 18.70
C SER A 158 2.62 15.61 17.65
N PRO A 159 1.42 16.04 18.07
CA PRO A 159 0.53 16.77 17.20
C PRO A 159 1.27 18.04 16.75
N LEU A 160 1.25 18.31 15.44
CA LEU A 160 1.42 19.69 14.96
C LEU A 160 0.20 20.51 15.38
#